data_AF-A0AAV8ZSA7-F1
#
_entry.id   AF-A0AAV8ZSA7-F1
#
_cell.length_a   1.000
_cell.length_b   1.000
_cell.length_c   1.000
_cell.angle_alpha   90.00
_cell.angle_beta   90.00
_cell.angle_gamma   90.00
#
_symmetry.space_group_name_H-M   'P 1'
#
loop_
_entity.id
_entity.type
_entity.pdbx_description
1 polymer ?
#
loop_
_entity_poly.entity_id
_entity_poly.type
_entity_poly.pdbx_seq_one_letter_code
_entity_poly.pdbx_strand_id
1 'polypeptide(L)' 'MVGTTANCFILLNDIPTVPKTYHQKVLKEEVQLIAKQSSYRASYISASGFFTVNFGMLGFVFASVTSFIIVVFQFMPN' A
#
# COMPACT_ATOMS: atom_id res chain seq x y z
N MET A 1 6.64 0.61 -0.87
CA MET A 1 6.83 -0.58 -0.01
C MET A 1 6.16 -1.78 -0.71
N VAL A 2 6.85 -2.35 -1.70
CA VAL A 2 6.37 -3.44 -2.58
C VAL A 2 7.02 -4.79 -2.19
N GLY A 3 7.82 -4.81 -1.10
CA GLY A 3 8.76 -5.88 -0.82
C GLY A 3 8.18 -7.14 -0.17
N THR A 4 7.18 -7.02 0.71
CA THR A 4 6.70 -8.18 1.48
C THR A 4 5.94 -9.19 0.62
N THR A 5 5.02 -8.72 -0.23
CA THR A 5 4.24 -9.60 -1.12
C THR A 5 5.15 -10.27 -2.16
N ALA A 6 6.06 -9.50 -2.77
CA ALA A 6 7.02 -10.02 -3.76
C ALA A 6 7.94 -11.10 -3.16
N ASN A 7 8.45 -10.87 -1.94
CA ASN A 7 9.29 -11.84 -1.25
C ASN A 7 8.52 -13.13 -0.90
N CYS A 8 7.24 -13.04 -0.52
CA CYS A 8 6.42 -14.23 -0.27
C CYS A 8 6.22 -15.06 -1.55
N PHE A 9 5.99 -14.41 -2.70
CA PHE A 9 5.87 -15.11 -3.98
C PHE A 9 7.19 -15.74 -4.44
N ILE A 10 8.33 -15.12 -4.16
CA ILE A 10 9.65 -15.71 -4.41
C ILE A 10 9.84 -16.96 -3.54
N LEU A 11 9.55 -16.88 -2.24
CA LEU A 11 9.60 -18.02 -1.31
C LEU A 11 8.66 -19.16 -1.70
N LEU A 12 7.49 -18.86 -2.27
CA LEU A 12 6.56 -19.86 -2.81
C LEU A 12 7.13 -20.59 -4.01
N ASN A 13 7.92 -19.92 -4.85
CA ASN A 13 8.56 -20.53 -6.02
C ASN A 13 9.72 -21.48 -5.64
N ASP A 14 10.36 -21.26 -4.49
CA ASP A 14 11.40 -22.15 -3.98
C ASP A 14 10.83 -23.47 -3.42
N ILE A 15 9.52 -23.54 -3.16
CA ILE A 15 8.85 -24.76 -2.70
C ILE A 15 8.42 -25.59 -3.91
N PRO A 16 8.77 -26.90 -3.97
CA PRO A 16 8.34 -27.75 -5.08
C PRO A 16 6.81 -27.78 -5.21
N THR A 17 6.33 -27.73 -6.46
CA THR A 17 4.90 -27.73 -6.80
C THR A 17 4.13 -28.87 -6.14
N VAL A 18 4.77 -30.03 -6.05
CA VAL A 18 4.33 -31.18 -5.25
C VAL A 18 5.20 -31.29 -3.99
N PRO A 19 4.66 -30.94 -2.81
CA PRO A 19 5.42 -31.03 -1.56
C PRO A 19 5.77 -32.49 -1.26
N LYS A 20 7.04 -32.75 -1.00
CA LYS A 20 7.57 -34.11 -0.75
C LYS A 20 7.48 -34.50 0.73
N THR A 21 7.34 -33.52 1.61
CA THR A 21 7.27 -33.68 3.06
C THR A 21 6.12 -32.89 3.65
N TYR A 22 5.60 -33.35 4.79
CA TYR A 22 4.54 -32.66 5.54
C TYR A 22 4.92 -31.21 5.87
N HIS A 23 6.17 -30.97 6.28
CA HIS A 23 6.68 -29.63 6.57
C HIS A 23 6.61 -28.69 5.35
N GLN A 24 6.93 -29.17 4.14
CA GLN A 24 6.82 -28.37 2.92
C GLN A 24 5.36 -28.04 2.58
N LYS A 25 4.42 -28.95 2.87
CA LYS A 25 2.99 -28.70 2.67
C LYS A 25 2.50 -27.59 3.59
N VAL A 26 2.80 -27.69 4.89
CA VAL A 26 2.42 -26.68 5.89
C VAL A 26 3.07 -25.33 5.56
N LEU A 27 4.36 -25.32 5.23
CA LEU A 27 5.06 -24.09 4.86
C LEU A 27 4.43 -23.42 3.63
N LYS A 28 4.06 -24.19 2.62
CA LYS A 28 3.39 -23.67 1.42
C LYS A 28 2.04 -23.02 1.76
N GLU A 29 1.24 -23.68 2.57
CA GLU A 29 -0.08 -23.19 3.00
C GLU A 29 0.04 -21.87 3.78
N GLU A 30 0.97 -21.80 4.74
CA GLU A 30 1.20 -20.59 5.55
C GLU A 30 1.74 -19.42 4.72
N VAL A 31 2.76 -19.65 3.87
CA VAL A 31 3.32 -18.59 3.03
C VAL A 31 2.29 -18.09 2.02
N GLN A 32 1.46 -18.98 1.46
CA GLN A 32 0.38 -18.60 0.56
C GLN A 32 -0.68 -17.76 1.26
N LEU A 33 -1.01 -18.07 2.52
CA LEU A 33 -1.96 -17.32 3.32
C LEU A 33 -1.42 -15.92 3.63
N ILE A 34 -0.15 -15.79 4.00
CA ILE A 34 0.52 -14.51 4.25
C ILE A 34 0.63 -13.67 2.96
N ALA A 35 0.99 -14.29 1.84
CA ALA A 35 1.03 -13.63 0.53
C ALA A 35 -0.33 -13.06 0.16
N LYS A 36 -1.40 -13.83 0.40
CA LYS A 36 -2.78 -13.40 0.15
C LYS A 36 -3.21 -12.28 1.10
N GLN A 37 -2.93 -12.38 2.39
CA GLN A 37 -3.27 -11.33 3.36
C GLN A 37 -2.51 -10.02 3.07
N SER A 38 -1.23 -10.12 2.73
CA SER A 38 -0.39 -8.96 2.40
C SER A 38 -0.77 -8.34 1.05
N SER A 39 -1.32 -9.10 0.10
CA SER A 39 -1.84 -8.53 -1.15
C SER A 39 -3.14 -7.76 -0.94
N TYR A 40 -4.02 -8.19 -0.02
CA TYR A 40 -5.23 -7.45 0.33
C TYR A 40 -4.97 -6.19 1.16
N ARG A 41 -3.92 -6.18 1.99
CA ARG A 41 -3.52 -5.01 2.79
C ARG A 41 -2.26 -4.38 2.22
N ALA A 42 -2.44 -3.66 1.10
CA ALA A 42 -1.37 -2.84 0.55
C ALA A 42 -0.83 -1.90 1.64
N SER A 43 0.48 -1.96 1.89
CA SER A 43 1.12 -1.09 2.87
C SER A 43 1.03 0.36 2.39
N TYR A 44 0.40 1.21 3.19
CA TYR A 44 0.30 2.64 2.92
C TYR A 44 0.97 3.44 4.04
N ILE A 45 1.58 4.56 3.67
CA ILE A 45 2.14 5.50 4.63
C ILE A 45 0.98 6.37 5.10
N SER A 46 0.71 6.40 6.40
CA SER A 46 -0.29 7.28 6.98
C SER A 46 0.37 8.39 7.80
N ALA A 47 -0.16 9.60 7.72
CA ALA A 47 0.25 10.70 8.57
C ALA A 47 -0.49 10.58 9.92
N SER A 48 0.10 9.86 10.87
CA SER A 48 -0.48 9.63 12.21
C SER A 48 -1.92 9.06 12.16
N GLY A 49 -2.28 8.34 11.10
CA GLY A 49 -3.62 7.79 10.90
C GLY A 49 -4.69 8.76 10.40
N PHE A 50 -4.41 10.07 10.26
CA PHE A 50 -5.39 11.05 9.77
C PHE A 50 -5.70 10.89 8.29
N PHE A 51 -4.66 10.69 7.48
CA PHE A 51 -4.79 10.49 6.05
C PHE A 51 -3.66 9.64 5.50
N THR A 52 -3.93 8.99 4.38
CA THR A 52 -2.93 8.27 3.61
C THR A 52 -2.11 9.25 2.78
N VAL A 53 -0.79 9.19 2.92
CA VAL A 53 0.15 9.98 2.13
C VAL A 53 0.23 9.37 0.73
N ASN A 54 -0.48 9.98 -0.21
CA ASN A 54 -0.48 9.60 -1.62
C ASN A 54 -0.61 10.85 -2.53
N PHE A 55 -0.46 10.65 -3.85
CA PHE A 55 -0.59 11.74 -4.82
C PHE A 55 -1.99 12.39 -4.84
N GLY A 56 -3.04 11.65 -4.49
CA GLY A 56 -4.38 12.20 -4.35
C GLY A 56 -4.45 13.24 -3.22
N MET A 57 -3.86 12.94 -2.06
CA MET A 57 -3.78 13.87 -0.93
C MET A 57 -2.93 15.10 -1.27
N LEU A 58 -1.80 14.92 -1.97
CA LEU A 58 -1.00 16.04 -2.47
C LEU A 58 -1.82 16.93 -3.40
N GLY A 59 -2.54 16.34 -4.36
CA GLY A 59 -3.44 17.06 -5.26
C GLY A 59 -4.53 17.83 -4.51
N PHE A 60 -5.11 17.22 -3.48
CA PHE A 60 -6.08 17.88 -2.60
C PHE A 60 -5.51 19.11 -1.90
N VAL A 61 -4.29 19.01 -1.33
CA VAL A 61 -3.62 20.16 -0.69
C VAL A 61 -3.34 21.26 -1.72
N PHE A 62 -2.81 20.92 -2.90
CA PHE A 62 -2.56 21.91 -3.96
C PHE A 62 -3.84 22.61 -4.42
N ALA A 63 -4.91 21.85 -4.63
CA ALA A 63 -6.21 22.40 -5.02
C ALA A 63 -6.78 23.33 -3.94
N SER A 64 -6.63 22.94 -2.67
CA SER A 64 -7.08 23.76 -1.53
C SER A 64 -6.34 25.08 -1.45
N VAL A 65 -5.01 25.07 -1.55
CA VAL A 65 -4.19 26.28 -1.54
C VAL A 65 -4.51 27.16 -2.74
N THR A 66 -4.63 26.58 -3.93
CA THR A 66 -4.96 27.32 -5.15
C THR A 66 -6.34 27.98 -5.03
N SER A 67 -7.34 27.25 -4.53
CA SER A 67 -8.69 27.77 -4.33
C SER A 67 -8.71 28.90 -3.32
N PHE A 68 -7.97 28.77 -2.23
CA PHE A 68 -7.81 29.84 -1.24
C PHE A 68 -7.23 31.11 -1.87
N ILE A 69 -6.16 30.98 -2.66
CA ILE A 69 -5.54 32.11 -3.36
C ILE A 69 -6.53 32.80 -4.29
N ILE A 70 -7.31 32.04 -5.08
CA ILE A 70 -8.33 32.59 -5.97
C ILE A 70 -9.37 33.40 -5.19
N VAL A 71 -9.89 32.84 -4.10
CA VAL A 71 -10.87 33.52 -3.24
C VAL A 71 -10.27 34.80 -2.66
N VAL A 72 -9.03 34.74 -2.15
CA VAL A 72 -8.35 35.93 -1.62
C VAL A 72 -8.23 37.01 -2.69
N PHE A 73 -7.77 36.69 -3.90
CA PHE A 73 -7.67 37.69 -4.97
C PHE A 73 -9.03 38.24 -5.40
N GLN A 74 -10.08 37.42 -5.41
CA GLN A 74 -11.41 37.83 -5.85
C GLN A 74 -12.10 38.77 -4.85
N PHE A 75 -11.81 38.60 -3.55
CA PHE A 75 -12.45 39.36 -2.48
C PHE A 75 -11.49 40.29 -1.74
N MET A 76 -10.25 40.45 -2.22
CA MET A 76 -9.31 41.44 -1.70
C MET A 76 -9.87 42.84 -2.02
N PRO A 77 -10.24 43.64 -1.00
CA PRO A 77 -10.70 45.00 -1.24
C PRO A 77 -9.53 45.84 -1.76
N ASN A 78 -9.78 46.61 -2.83
CA ASN A 78 -8.84 47.64 -3.32
C ASN A 78 -8.52 48.67 -2.23
#